data_AF-A0A4V1Q242-F1
#
_entry.id   AF-A0A4V1Q242-F1
#
_cell.length_a   1.000
_cell.length_b   1.000
_cell.length_c   1.000
_cell.angle_alpha   90.00
_cell.angle_beta   90.00
_cell.angle_gamma   90.00
#
_symmetry.space_group_name_H-M   'P 1'
#
loop_
_entity.id
_entity.type
_entity.pdbx_description
1 polymer ?
#
loop_
_entity_poly.entity_id
_entity_poly.type
_entity_poly.pdbx_seq_one_letter_code
_entity_poly.pdbx_strand_id
1 'polypeptide(L)'
;MPSMSPLPPQTPSPAAPSLLDDEAEISSVEQASALPGPIAKAKKKRIYPSDGKAPYGYIEGAGRGNGAAGAFSVAVSGPMHLPFGSDMARTREQKPAFVDQTLATRYYREKAKDILTRCEDLAHRTSCWVYIAVQHPAANSTFLHYASLKLRMEAPQELNQLHKDVGRMMSTLKRADRLQAIDATRYQQQADERVQMAEEQAREADARAQRAESETDRLRNELDARNRLLAKALEKK
;
A
#
# COMPACT_ATOMS: atom_id res chain seq x y z
N MET A 1 63.61 7.25 19.35
CA MET A 1 62.84 7.87 20.46
C MET A 1 61.45 8.20 19.93
N PRO A 2 60.47 7.28 20.02
CA PRO A 2 59.13 7.55 19.51
C PRO A 2 58.32 8.39 20.52
N SER A 3 57.82 9.51 20.03
CA SER A 3 56.96 10.47 20.72
C SER A 3 55.62 9.82 21.08
N MET A 4 55.31 9.71 22.37
CA MET A 4 54.00 9.29 22.86
C MET A 4 53.08 10.49 22.98
N SER A 5 51.98 10.49 22.24
CA SER A 5 50.89 11.45 22.41
C SER A 5 50.03 11.07 23.63
N PRO A 6 49.61 12.05 24.45
CA PRO A 6 48.81 11.79 25.65
C PRO A 6 47.33 11.52 25.33
N LEU A 7 46.74 10.57 26.05
CA LEU A 7 45.31 10.25 26.01
C LEU A 7 44.45 11.38 26.60
N PRO A 8 43.25 11.64 26.06
CA PRO A 8 42.30 12.58 26.64
C PRO A 8 41.63 12.03 27.91
N PRO A 9 41.17 12.91 28.82
CA PRO A 9 40.56 12.54 30.10
C PRO A 9 39.16 11.92 29.91
N GLN A 10 38.93 10.79 30.60
CA GLN A 10 37.62 10.15 30.70
C GLN A 10 36.72 10.94 31.64
N THR A 11 35.50 11.26 31.19
CA THR A 11 34.44 11.81 32.03
C THR A 11 33.64 10.68 32.70
N PRO A 12 33.26 10.83 33.99
CA PRO A 12 32.47 9.81 34.69
C PRO A 12 31.01 9.81 34.23
N SER A 13 30.50 8.59 34.03
CA SER A 13 29.12 8.26 33.65
C SER A 13 28.13 8.53 34.80
N PRO A 14 27.00 9.23 34.59
CA PRO A 14 26.00 9.41 35.62
C PRO A 14 25.13 8.16 35.83
N ALA A 15 24.89 7.88 37.11
CA ALA A 15 24.19 6.74 37.66
C ALA A 15 22.73 6.61 37.19
N ALA A 16 22.29 5.36 37.01
CA ALA A 16 20.91 4.98 36.77
C ALA A 16 20.08 5.12 38.06
N PRO A 17 18.87 5.70 38.00
CA PRO A 17 17.89 5.55 39.07
C PRO A 17 17.16 4.21 38.95
N SER A 18 17.35 3.38 39.98
CA SER A 18 16.45 2.32 40.42
C SER A 18 15.20 2.90 41.11
N LEU A 19 14.22 2.05 41.47
CA LEU A 19 13.00 2.29 42.27
C LEU A 19 11.78 2.78 41.44
N LEU A 20 10.57 2.20 41.49
CA LEU A 20 9.90 1.37 42.50
C LEU A 20 8.86 0.43 41.86
N ASP A 21 8.67 -0.71 42.52
CA ASP A 21 7.49 -1.56 42.51
C ASP A 21 6.28 -0.79 43.06
N ASP A 22 5.12 -0.95 42.43
CA ASP A 22 3.82 -0.70 43.04
C ASP A 22 2.83 -1.78 42.55
N GLU A 23 2.79 -2.87 43.32
CA GLU A 23 1.68 -3.81 43.37
C GLU A 23 0.52 -3.15 44.12
N ALA A 24 -0.60 -2.91 43.45
CA ALA A 24 -1.86 -2.59 44.10
C ALA A 24 -2.98 -3.41 43.47
N GLU A 25 -3.26 -4.55 44.10
CA GLU A 25 -4.52 -5.27 44.04
C GLU A 25 -5.68 -4.31 44.35
N ILE A 26 -6.67 -4.26 43.46
CA ILE A 26 -8.02 -3.80 43.82
C ILE A 26 -9.00 -4.89 43.40
N SER A 27 -9.29 -5.75 44.38
CA SER A 27 -10.45 -6.62 44.42
C SER A 27 -11.67 -5.77 44.81
N SER A 28 -12.65 -5.64 43.91
CA SER A 28 -14.02 -5.27 44.29
C SER A 28 -15.02 -6.18 43.59
N VAL A 29 -15.72 -6.90 44.45
CA VAL A 29 -16.85 -7.80 44.18
C VAL A 29 -18.09 -6.94 43.91
N GLU A 30 -18.66 -7.02 42.71
CA GLU A 30 -20.00 -6.51 42.42
C GLU A 30 -20.90 -7.63 41.84
N GLN A 31 -21.67 -8.19 42.77
CA GLN A 31 -23.08 -8.58 42.68
C GLN A 31 -23.68 -8.82 41.27
N ALA A 32 -23.73 -10.09 40.88
CA ALA A 32 -24.39 -10.56 39.68
C ALA A 32 -25.93 -10.42 39.79
N SER A 33 -26.48 -9.46 39.04
CA SER A 33 -27.90 -9.48 38.67
C SER A 33 -28.10 -10.45 37.50
N ALA A 34 -28.98 -11.43 37.70
CA ALA A 34 -29.27 -12.49 36.74
C ALA A 34 -30.01 -11.93 35.52
N LEU A 35 -29.27 -11.64 34.45
CA LEU A 35 -29.79 -11.39 33.11
C LEU A 35 -29.92 -12.71 32.32
N PRO A 36 -30.85 -12.79 31.36
CA PRO A 36 -31.14 -14.01 30.61
C PRO A 36 -29.90 -14.53 29.87
N GLY A 37 -29.62 -15.82 30.06
CA GLY A 37 -28.37 -16.47 29.68
C GLY A 37 -27.99 -16.26 28.22
N PRO A 38 -26.68 -16.11 27.92
CA PRO A 38 -26.21 -15.89 26.57
C PRO A 38 -26.51 -17.11 25.71
N ILE A 39 -27.26 -16.91 24.62
CA ILE A 39 -27.46 -17.87 23.54
C ILE A 39 -26.09 -18.43 23.15
N ALA A 40 -25.89 -19.72 23.41
CA ALA A 40 -24.62 -20.41 23.17
C ALA A 40 -24.27 -20.32 21.68
N LYS A 41 -23.43 -19.34 21.31
CA LYS A 41 -22.92 -19.20 19.95
C LYS A 41 -22.19 -20.48 19.60
N ALA A 42 -22.69 -21.20 18.59
CA ALA A 42 -22.10 -22.43 18.10
C ALA A 42 -20.60 -22.23 17.90
N LYS A 43 -19.79 -23.08 18.54
CA LYS A 43 -18.33 -23.03 18.45
C LYS A 43 -17.93 -23.24 17.00
N LYS A 44 -17.52 -22.16 16.31
CA LYS A 44 -16.99 -22.25 14.94
C LYS A 44 -15.81 -23.23 14.96
N LYS A 45 -15.91 -24.32 14.19
CA LYS A 45 -14.81 -25.28 14.02
C LYS A 45 -13.57 -24.52 13.52
N ARG A 46 -12.44 -24.68 14.22
CA ARG A 46 -11.18 -24.05 13.84
C ARG A 46 -10.69 -24.70 12.55
N ILE A 47 -10.76 -23.96 11.45
CA ILE A 47 -10.22 -24.41 10.16
C ILE A 47 -8.71 -24.17 10.19
N TYR A 48 -7.94 -25.24 10.01
CA TYR A 48 -6.50 -25.15 9.82
C TYR A 48 -6.21 -25.10 8.31
N PRO A 49 -5.64 -24.01 7.79
CA PRO A 49 -5.19 -23.95 6.41
C PRO A 49 -4.11 -25.00 6.20
N SER A 50 -4.18 -25.68 5.06
CA SER A 50 -3.16 -26.61 4.60
C SER A 50 -2.83 -26.29 3.15
N ASP A 51 -1.68 -26.73 2.67
CA ASP A 51 -1.22 -26.42 1.31
C ASP A 51 -2.21 -26.95 0.23
N GLY A 52 -2.96 -28.03 0.52
CA GLY A 52 -4.03 -28.53 -0.34
C GLY A 52 -5.42 -27.90 -0.15
N LYS A 53 -5.63 -27.14 0.93
CA LYS A 53 -6.88 -26.42 1.22
C LYS A 53 -6.56 -25.06 1.85
N ALA A 54 -6.50 -24.05 1.00
CA ALA A 54 -6.22 -22.67 1.38
C ALA A 54 -7.52 -21.83 1.37
N PRO A 55 -8.33 -21.85 2.46
CA PRO A 55 -9.61 -21.14 2.49
C PRO A 55 -9.49 -19.62 2.30
N TYR A 56 -8.31 -19.06 2.55
CA TYR A 56 -8.01 -17.63 2.39
C TYR A 56 -7.04 -17.36 1.23
N GLY A 57 -6.80 -18.35 0.35
CA GLY A 57 -5.79 -18.30 -0.71
C GLY A 57 -4.36 -18.49 -0.20
N TYR A 58 -3.39 -18.31 -1.11
CA TYR A 58 -1.96 -18.49 -0.85
C TYR A 58 -1.26 -17.15 -0.58
N ILE A 59 -0.17 -17.18 0.17
CA ILE A 59 0.68 -16.01 0.44
C ILE A 59 1.46 -15.72 -0.84
N GLU A 60 1.06 -14.66 -1.53
CA GLU A 60 1.78 -14.13 -2.69
C GLU A 60 3.24 -13.80 -2.34
N GLY A 61 4.17 -14.25 -3.19
CA GLY A 61 5.61 -14.05 -2.99
C GLY A 61 6.24 -14.89 -1.89
N ALA A 62 5.51 -15.79 -1.22
CA ALA A 62 6.11 -16.80 -0.35
C ALA A 62 6.61 -17.99 -1.18
N GLY A 63 7.76 -18.53 -0.82
CA GLY A 63 8.33 -19.72 -1.43
C GLY A 63 9.18 -20.50 -0.45
N ARG A 64 9.51 -21.75 -0.79
CA ARG A 64 10.39 -22.64 -0.01
C ARG A 64 11.63 -22.99 -0.81
N GLY A 65 12.79 -22.92 -0.16
CA GLY A 65 14.08 -23.26 -0.77
C GLY A 65 14.56 -22.24 -1.81
N ASN A 66 15.39 -22.70 -2.74
CA ASN A 66 15.94 -21.88 -3.83
C ASN A 66 14.98 -21.71 -5.01
N GLY A 67 13.75 -22.25 -4.92
CA GLY A 67 12.72 -21.94 -5.89
C GLY A 67 12.45 -20.45 -5.85
N ALA A 68 12.58 -19.77 -6.99
CA ALA A 68 12.28 -18.35 -7.08
C ALA A 68 10.85 -18.13 -6.56
N ALA A 69 10.73 -17.49 -5.39
CA ALA A 69 9.46 -17.17 -4.79
C ALA A 69 8.73 -16.23 -5.76
N GLY A 70 7.77 -16.79 -6.50
CA GLY A 70 7.15 -16.11 -7.61
C GLY A 70 8.09 -15.83 -8.78
N ALA A 71 8.78 -16.85 -9.33
CA ALA A 71 9.16 -16.79 -10.76
C ALA A 71 7.92 -16.29 -11.50
N PHE A 72 7.98 -15.03 -11.92
CA PHE A 72 6.87 -14.29 -12.49
C PHE A 72 6.52 -15.03 -13.78
N SER A 73 5.63 -16.03 -13.69
CA SER A 73 5.08 -16.70 -14.84
C SER A 73 4.19 -15.67 -15.50
N VAL A 74 4.80 -14.85 -16.36
CA VAL A 74 4.12 -14.15 -17.45
C VAL A 74 3.62 -15.23 -18.42
N ALA A 75 2.71 -16.06 -17.94
CA ALA A 75 1.94 -16.99 -18.72
C ALA A 75 0.50 -16.53 -18.51
N VAL A 76 0.00 -15.69 -19.40
CA VAL A 76 -0.87 -16.20 -20.47
C VAL A 76 -1.89 -17.17 -19.86
N SER A 77 -2.96 -16.59 -19.32
CA SER A 77 -4.27 -17.22 -19.15
C SER A 77 -4.28 -18.67 -18.67
N GLY A 78 -4.03 -18.90 -17.38
CA GLY A 78 -4.47 -20.13 -16.72
C GLY A 78 -3.84 -20.32 -15.33
N PRO A 79 -4.60 -20.77 -14.32
CA PRO A 79 -4.04 -21.20 -13.05
C PRO A 79 -3.35 -22.56 -13.24
N MET A 80 -2.17 -22.56 -13.86
CA MET A 80 -1.33 -23.75 -13.88
C MET A 80 -0.65 -23.85 -12.52
N HIS A 81 -1.38 -24.37 -11.55
CA HIS A 81 -0.85 -24.74 -10.24
C HIS A 81 0.23 -25.79 -10.49
N LEU A 82 1.50 -25.40 -10.40
CA LEU A 82 2.58 -26.37 -10.49
C LEU A 82 2.34 -27.40 -9.38
N PRO A 83 2.29 -28.71 -9.68
CA PRO A 83 1.94 -29.75 -8.71
C PRO A 83 2.93 -29.90 -7.54
N PHE A 84 4.01 -29.12 -7.55
CA PHE A 84 5.03 -29.04 -6.50
C PHE A 84 5.25 -27.60 -6.02
N GLY A 85 4.24 -26.73 -6.20
CA GLY A 85 4.28 -25.33 -5.83
C GLY A 85 4.53 -25.16 -4.33
N SER A 86 5.58 -24.45 -3.99
CA SER A 86 5.96 -24.09 -2.62
C SER A 86 5.08 -22.98 -2.04
N ASP A 87 3.80 -22.98 -2.41
CA ASP A 87 2.82 -21.98 -2.06
C ASP A 87 2.39 -22.19 -0.61
N MET A 88 2.54 -21.14 0.20
CA MET A 88 2.15 -21.19 1.61
C MET A 88 0.71 -20.71 1.78
N ALA A 89 -0.18 -21.56 2.29
CA ALA A 89 -1.57 -21.17 2.53
C ALA A 89 -1.68 -20.05 3.58
N ARG A 90 -2.51 -19.03 3.32
CA ARG A 90 -2.79 -17.96 4.28
C ARG A 90 -3.58 -18.49 5.47
N THR A 91 -3.19 -18.07 6.67
CA THR A 91 -3.93 -18.39 7.91
C THR A 91 -5.12 -17.49 8.16
N ARG A 92 -5.13 -16.30 7.57
CA ARG A 92 -6.17 -15.29 7.75
C ARG A 92 -6.46 -14.63 6.42
N GLU A 93 -7.69 -14.15 6.28
CA GLU A 93 -8.10 -13.34 5.14
C GLU A 93 -7.24 -12.08 5.02
N GLN A 94 -6.86 -11.75 3.79
CA GLN A 94 -6.10 -10.54 3.49
C GLN A 94 -7.03 -9.34 3.56
N LYS A 95 -6.68 -8.37 4.39
CA LYS A 95 -7.40 -7.08 4.44
C LYS A 95 -7.10 -6.27 3.18
N PRO A 96 -8.06 -5.45 2.70
CA PRO A 96 -7.82 -4.59 1.55
C PRO A 96 -6.72 -3.56 1.85
N ALA A 97 -6.08 -3.06 0.78
CA ALA A 97 -5.08 -2.00 0.88
C ALA A 97 -5.69 -0.71 1.45
N PHE A 98 -4.86 0.08 2.13
CA PHE A 98 -5.27 1.38 2.64
C PHE A 98 -5.42 2.38 1.49
N VAL A 99 -6.55 3.10 1.48
CA VAL A 99 -6.76 4.24 0.56
C VAL A 99 -5.96 5.45 1.04
N ASP A 100 -5.98 5.73 2.35
CA ASP A 100 -5.24 6.83 2.96
C ASP A 100 -3.82 6.41 3.35
N GLN A 101 -2.83 7.10 2.78
CA GLN A 101 -1.40 6.91 3.04
C GLN A 101 -0.99 7.24 4.48
N THR A 102 -1.70 8.15 5.13
CA THR A 102 -1.42 8.52 6.53
C THR A 102 -1.75 7.36 7.46
N LEU A 103 -2.93 6.74 7.26
CA LEU A 103 -3.33 5.53 7.97
C LEU A 103 -2.41 4.35 7.66
N ALA A 104 -2.02 4.17 6.39
CA ALA A 104 -1.08 3.13 5.97
C ALA A 104 0.27 3.26 6.70
N THR A 105 0.81 4.47 6.75
CA THR A 105 2.10 4.76 7.41
C THR A 105 2.02 4.52 8.92
N ARG A 106 0.93 4.93 9.56
CA ARG A 106 0.70 4.67 11.00
C ARG A 106 0.61 3.17 11.28
N TYR A 107 -0.19 2.46 10.49
CA TYR A 107 -0.36 1.01 10.62
C TYR A 107 0.97 0.27 10.39
N TYR A 108 1.75 0.69 9.39
CA TYR A 108 3.09 0.16 9.13
C TYR A 108 4.01 0.31 10.35
N ARG A 109 4.08 1.48 10.98
CA ARG A 109 4.95 1.69 12.15
C ARG A 109 4.58 0.81 13.34
N GLU A 110 3.28 0.60 13.57
CA GLU A 110 2.80 -0.27 14.63
C GLU A 110 3.07 -1.75 14.32
N LYS A 111 2.69 -2.20 13.13
CA LYS A 111 2.82 -3.62 12.75
C LYS A 111 4.23 -4.04 12.44
N ALA A 112 5.10 -3.15 11.96
CA ALA A 112 6.51 -3.46 11.80
C ALA A 112 7.11 -3.88 13.14
N LYS A 113 6.83 -3.15 14.24
CA LYS A 113 7.33 -3.52 15.58
C LYS A 113 6.81 -4.89 16.02
N ASP A 114 5.50 -5.13 15.91
CA ASP A 114 4.87 -6.42 16.25
C ASP A 114 5.49 -7.59 15.46
N ILE A 115 5.73 -7.39 14.15
CA ILE A 115 6.39 -8.39 13.31
C ILE A 115 7.82 -8.66 13.79
N LEU A 116 8.63 -7.63 14.06
CA LEU A 116 10.01 -7.82 14.53
C LEU A 116 10.04 -8.54 15.88
N THR A 117 9.15 -8.21 16.82
CA THR A 117 9.03 -8.91 18.11
C THR A 117 8.66 -10.38 17.94
N ARG A 118 7.77 -10.72 17.00
CA ARG A 118 7.43 -12.13 16.71
C ARG A 118 8.57 -12.88 16.03
N CYS A 119 9.30 -12.22 15.14
CA CYS A 119 10.50 -12.79 14.54
C CYS A 119 11.58 -13.04 15.59
N GLU A 120 11.70 -12.16 16.58
CA GLU A 120 12.59 -12.33 17.72
C GLU A 120 12.20 -13.53 18.59
N ASP A 121 10.92 -13.63 19.00
CA ASP A 121 10.43 -14.78 19.79
C ASP A 121 10.62 -16.10 19.02
N LEU A 122 10.29 -16.11 17.73
CA LEU A 122 10.48 -17.28 16.86
C LEU A 122 11.95 -17.69 16.81
N ALA A 123 12.85 -16.75 16.50
CA ALA A 123 14.27 -17.03 16.37
C ALA A 123 14.90 -17.48 17.69
N HIS A 124 14.49 -16.87 18.81
CA HIS A 124 14.97 -17.23 20.13
C HIS A 124 14.53 -18.65 20.52
N ARG A 125 13.24 -18.97 20.36
CA ARG A 125 12.68 -20.26 20.79
C ARG A 125 13.08 -21.42 19.91
N THR A 126 13.25 -21.22 18.60
CA THR A 126 13.58 -22.30 17.67
C THR A 126 15.04 -22.29 17.21
N SER A 127 15.86 -21.34 17.68
CA SER A 127 17.26 -21.18 17.25
C SER A 127 17.43 -21.14 15.72
N CYS A 128 16.47 -20.53 15.02
CA CYS A 128 16.48 -20.46 13.55
C CYS A 128 17.21 -19.20 13.06
N TRP A 129 17.72 -19.27 11.83
CA TRP A 129 18.25 -18.11 11.14
C TRP A 129 17.09 -17.31 10.55
N VAL A 130 16.96 -16.06 10.97
CA VAL A 130 15.90 -15.16 10.49
C VAL A 130 16.53 -13.85 10.09
N TYR A 131 16.19 -13.41 8.88
CA TYR A 131 16.46 -12.07 8.40
C TYR A 131 15.17 -11.49 7.84
N ILE A 132 14.78 -10.32 8.32
CA ILE A 132 13.61 -9.60 7.83
C ILE A 132 13.97 -8.13 7.63
N ALA A 133 13.52 -7.56 6.53
CA ALA A 133 13.65 -6.15 6.22
C ALA A 133 12.33 -5.63 5.67
N VAL A 134 11.86 -4.50 6.19
CA VAL A 134 10.60 -3.87 5.80
C VAL A 134 10.81 -2.38 5.58
N GLN A 135 10.21 -1.86 4.51
CA GLN A 135 10.20 -0.44 4.17
C GLN A 135 8.80 -0.07 3.67
N HIS A 136 8.29 1.08 4.12
CA HIS A 136 7.11 1.71 3.53
C HIS A 136 7.54 2.85 2.59
N PRO A 137 6.97 2.99 1.38
CA PRO A 137 7.39 4.02 0.41
C PRO A 137 7.24 5.44 0.97
N ALA A 138 6.11 5.72 1.63
CA ALA A 138 5.84 7.02 2.24
C ALA A 138 6.55 7.25 3.59
N ALA A 139 7.21 6.23 4.17
CA ALA A 139 7.92 6.44 5.43
C ALA A 139 9.23 7.21 5.20
N ASN A 140 9.44 8.28 5.96
CA ASN A 140 10.68 9.07 5.90
C ASN A 140 11.88 8.38 6.55
N SER A 141 11.65 7.37 7.40
CA SER A 141 12.70 6.59 8.04
C SER A 141 13.44 5.68 7.05
N THR A 142 14.63 5.25 7.47
CA THR A 142 15.32 4.10 6.89
C THR A 142 14.49 2.82 7.06
N PHE A 143 14.88 1.76 6.36
CA PHE A 143 14.19 0.48 6.46
C PHE A 143 14.44 -0.14 7.83
N LEU A 144 13.39 -0.75 8.37
CA LEU A 144 13.48 -1.48 9.62
C LEU A 144 13.94 -2.90 9.29
N HIS A 145 14.83 -3.44 10.09
CA HIS A 145 15.33 -4.78 9.90
C HIS A 145 15.54 -5.49 11.23
N TYR A 146 15.48 -6.81 11.19
CA TYR A 146 15.88 -7.69 12.28
C TYR A 146 16.69 -8.84 11.71
N ALA A 147 17.77 -9.17 12.41
CA ALA A 147 18.60 -10.33 12.14
C ALA A 147 18.74 -11.13 13.44
N SER A 148 18.45 -12.43 13.38
CA SER A 148 18.52 -13.28 14.56
C SER A 148 19.91 -13.31 15.17
N LEU A 149 19.99 -13.54 16.49
CA LEU A 149 21.26 -13.61 17.21
C LEU A 149 22.20 -14.65 16.57
N LYS A 150 21.66 -15.83 16.24
CA LYS A 150 22.41 -16.92 15.61
C LYS A 150 23.01 -16.49 14.26
N LEU A 151 22.22 -15.82 13.41
CA LEU A 151 22.70 -15.33 12.11
C LEU A 151 23.80 -14.26 12.26
N ARG A 152 23.67 -13.37 13.24
CA ARG A 152 24.67 -12.34 13.55
C ARG A 152 26.00 -12.92 14.04
N MET A 153 25.97 -14.07 14.72
CA MET A 153 27.17 -14.73 15.23
C MET A 153 27.84 -15.61 14.18
N GLU A 154 27.06 -16.33 13.39
CA GLU A 154 27.61 -17.32 12.45
C GLU A 154 28.11 -16.72 11.13
N ALA A 155 27.48 -15.64 10.65
CA ALA A 155 27.83 -15.04 9.35
C ALA A 155 27.75 -13.50 9.37
N PRO A 156 28.56 -12.81 10.20
CA PRO A 156 28.47 -11.36 10.35
C PRO A 156 28.88 -10.60 9.08
N GLN A 157 29.83 -11.12 8.29
CA GLN A 157 30.28 -10.48 7.05
C GLN A 157 29.21 -10.55 5.96
N GLU A 158 28.64 -11.74 5.74
CA GLU A 158 27.58 -11.98 4.77
C GLU A 158 26.31 -11.22 5.14
N LEU A 159 25.97 -11.17 6.43
CA LEU A 159 24.84 -10.39 6.90
C LEU A 159 25.03 -8.89 6.64
N ASN A 160 26.22 -8.36 6.87
CA ASN A 160 26.54 -6.96 6.58
C ASN A 160 26.43 -6.66 5.08
N GLN A 161 26.88 -7.59 4.23
CA GLN A 161 26.77 -7.45 2.78
C GLN A 161 25.30 -7.49 2.34
N LEU A 162 24.52 -8.46 2.84
CA LEU A 162 23.09 -8.57 2.61
C LEU A 162 22.35 -7.30 3.05
N HIS A 163 22.68 -6.75 4.21
CA HIS A 163 22.08 -5.52 4.71
C HIS A 163 22.36 -4.32 3.80
N LYS A 164 23.57 -4.18 3.27
CA LYS A 164 23.92 -3.16 2.28
C LYS A 164 23.15 -3.37 0.97
N ASP A 165 23.04 -4.60 0.50
CA ASP A 165 22.34 -4.94 -0.74
C ASP A 165 20.85 -4.63 -0.65
N VAL A 166 20.21 -5.04 0.45
CA VAL A 166 18.81 -4.70 0.72
C VAL A 166 18.63 -3.19 0.88
N GLY A 167 19.54 -2.49 1.55
CA GLY A 167 19.48 -1.03 1.68
C GLY A 167 19.56 -0.30 0.34
N ARG A 168 20.44 -0.75 -0.56
CA ARG A 168 20.52 -0.25 -1.94
C ARG A 168 19.23 -0.52 -2.71
N MET A 169 18.73 -1.74 -2.65
CA MET A 169 17.47 -2.15 -3.30
C MET A 169 16.29 -1.29 -2.84
N MET A 170 16.07 -1.16 -1.53
CA MET A 170 14.96 -0.36 -0.97
C MET A 170 15.08 1.12 -1.35
N SER A 171 16.30 1.66 -1.39
CA SER A 171 16.54 3.05 -1.81
C SER A 171 16.18 3.26 -3.28
N THR A 172 16.53 2.32 -4.15
CA THR A 172 16.17 2.36 -5.57
C THR A 172 14.66 2.26 -5.77
N LEU A 173 14.00 1.32 -5.09
CA LEU A 173 12.54 1.16 -5.16
C LEU A 173 11.81 2.42 -4.69
N LYS A 174 12.26 3.04 -3.58
CA LYS A 174 11.68 4.29 -3.08
C LYS A 174 11.85 5.46 -4.04
N ARG A 175 12.98 5.52 -4.76
CA ARG A 175 13.18 6.54 -5.81
C ARG A 175 12.27 6.29 -7.00
N ALA A 176 12.15 5.04 -7.44
CA ALA A 176 11.26 4.67 -8.55
C ALA A 176 9.79 5.00 -8.23
N ASP A 177 9.32 4.66 -7.04
CA ASP A 177 7.97 4.98 -6.55
C ASP A 177 7.70 6.50 -6.56
N ARG A 178 8.65 7.31 -6.08
CA ARG A 178 8.54 8.78 -6.14
C ARG A 178 8.49 9.31 -7.56
N LEU A 179 9.27 8.76 -8.48
CA LEU A 179 9.23 9.15 -9.89
C LEU A 179 7.87 8.82 -10.52
N GLN A 180 7.33 7.63 -10.24
CA GLN A 180 6.00 7.23 -10.70
C GLN A 180 4.91 8.17 -10.17
N ALA A 181 4.97 8.58 -8.90
CA ALA A 181 4.02 9.54 -8.34
C ALA A 181 4.10 10.92 -9.02
N ILE A 182 5.31 11.38 -9.35
CA ILE A 182 5.52 12.63 -10.08
C ILE A 182 4.96 12.52 -11.51
N ASP A 183 5.26 11.45 -12.22
CA ASP A 183 4.79 11.25 -13.60
C ASP A 183 3.27 11.08 -13.67
N ALA A 184 2.67 10.40 -12.70
CA ALA A 184 1.20 10.31 -12.57
C ALA A 184 0.57 11.71 -12.37
N THR A 185 1.18 12.56 -11.55
CA THR A 185 0.72 13.94 -11.33
C THR A 185 0.83 14.78 -12.61
N ARG A 186 1.94 14.65 -13.36
CA ARG A 186 2.12 15.33 -14.65
C ARG A 186 1.09 14.88 -15.68
N TYR A 187 0.82 13.58 -15.74
CA TYR A 187 -0.18 13.03 -16.66
C TYR A 187 -1.58 13.56 -16.35
N GLN A 188 -1.93 13.67 -15.06
CA GLN A 188 -3.20 14.27 -14.63
C GLN A 188 -3.30 15.74 -15.07
N GLN A 189 -2.26 16.55 -14.84
CA GLN A 189 -2.23 17.95 -15.28
C GLN A 189 -2.42 18.09 -16.79
N GLN A 190 -1.71 17.28 -17.59
CA GLN A 190 -1.86 17.29 -19.04
C GLN A 190 -3.25 16.82 -19.50
N ALA A 191 -3.85 15.87 -18.79
CA ALA A 191 -5.21 15.42 -19.08
C ALA A 191 -6.22 16.54 -18.77
N ASP A 192 -6.07 17.22 -17.64
CA ASP A 192 -6.94 18.34 -17.23
C ASP A 192 -6.85 19.50 -18.22
N GLU A 193 -5.64 19.87 -18.66
CA GLU A 193 -5.43 20.90 -19.69
C GLU A 193 -6.10 20.52 -21.02
N ARG A 194 -6.01 19.24 -21.43
CA ARG A 194 -6.68 18.76 -22.65
C ARG A 194 -8.19 18.78 -22.53
N VAL A 195 -8.72 18.43 -21.36
CA VAL A 195 -10.16 18.51 -21.08
C VAL A 195 -10.62 19.97 -21.14
N GLN A 196 -9.89 20.90 -20.52
CA GLN A 196 -10.21 22.33 -20.59
C GLN A 196 -10.21 22.87 -22.02
N MET A 197 -9.17 22.56 -22.80
CA MET A 197 -9.12 22.96 -24.21
C MET A 197 -10.27 22.35 -25.02
N ALA A 198 -10.61 21.07 -24.78
CA ALA A 198 -11.73 20.41 -25.46
C ALA A 198 -13.09 21.03 -25.07
N GLU A 199 -13.27 21.40 -23.79
CA GLU A 199 -14.47 22.09 -23.32
C GLU A 199 -14.61 23.49 -23.93
N GLU A 200 -13.51 24.25 -24.01
CA GLU A 200 -13.50 25.56 -24.67
C GLU A 200 -13.85 25.44 -26.15
N GLN A 201 -13.24 24.49 -26.87
CA GLN A 201 -13.56 24.23 -28.27
C GLN A 201 -15.02 23.79 -28.47
N ALA A 202 -15.55 22.96 -27.57
CA ALA A 202 -16.95 22.55 -27.60
C ALA A 202 -17.87 23.76 -27.40
N ARG A 203 -17.59 24.63 -26.42
CA ARG A 203 -18.36 25.85 -26.18
C ARG A 203 -18.32 26.80 -27.38
N GLU A 204 -17.17 26.96 -28.03
CA GLU A 204 -17.04 27.77 -29.24
C GLU A 204 -17.78 27.16 -30.44
N ALA A 205 -17.76 25.83 -30.58
CA ALA A 205 -18.52 25.13 -31.60
C ALA A 205 -20.03 25.30 -31.38
N ASP A 206 -20.51 25.15 -30.14
CA ASP A 206 -21.92 25.35 -29.76
C ASP A 206 -22.35 26.79 -30.02
N ALA A 207 -21.54 27.78 -29.64
CA ALA A 207 -21.83 29.18 -29.91
C ALA A 207 -21.89 29.48 -31.42
N ARG A 208 -21.04 28.85 -32.24
CA ARG A 208 -21.10 28.96 -33.70
C ARG A 208 -22.34 28.28 -34.27
N ALA A 209 -22.70 27.10 -33.78
CA ALA A 209 -23.90 26.37 -34.18
C ALA A 209 -25.16 27.20 -33.90
N GLN A 210 -25.29 27.76 -32.69
CA GLN A 210 -26.42 28.61 -32.32
C GLN A 210 -26.54 29.86 -33.22
N ARG A 211 -25.42 30.49 -33.57
CA ARG A 211 -25.43 31.64 -34.51
C ARG A 211 -25.93 31.21 -35.89
N ALA A 212 -25.38 30.12 -36.42
CA ALA A 212 -25.79 29.58 -37.71
C ALA A 212 -27.28 29.20 -37.73
N GLU A 213 -27.79 28.56 -36.67
CA GLU A 213 -29.21 28.24 -36.51
C GLU A 213 -30.07 29.51 -36.55
N SER A 214 -29.70 30.54 -35.78
CA SER A 214 -30.41 31.82 -35.77
C SER A 214 -30.46 32.52 -37.13
N GLU A 215 -29.37 32.44 -37.91
CA GLU A 215 -29.31 32.98 -39.27
C GLU A 215 -30.19 32.16 -40.22
N THR A 216 -30.17 30.84 -40.12
CA THR A 216 -31.02 29.98 -40.95
C THR A 216 -32.50 30.21 -40.69
N ASP A 217 -32.90 30.41 -39.43
CA ASP A 217 -34.29 30.71 -39.07
C ASP A 217 -34.71 32.09 -39.56
N ARG A 218 -33.82 33.08 -39.49
CA ARG A 218 -34.06 34.41 -40.08
C ARG A 218 -34.30 34.30 -41.60
N LEU A 219 -33.42 33.61 -42.32
CA LEU A 219 -33.53 33.45 -43.77
C LEU A 219 -34.79 32.67 -44.18
N ARG A 220 -35.18 31.64 -43.41
CA ARG A 220 -36.44 30.91 -43.62
C ARG A 220 -37.65 31.84 -43.49
N ASN A 221 -37.70 32.66 -42.43
CA ASN A 221 -38.78 33.62 -42.22
C ASN A 221 -38.87 34.66 -43.35
N GLU A 222 -37.72 35.16 -43.83
CA GLU A 222 -37.67 36.09 -44.97
C GLU A 222 -38.17 35.44 -46.27
N LEU A 223 -37.79 34.18 -46.54
CA LEU A 223 -38.28 33.41 -47.70
C LEU A 223 -39.79 33.16 -47.62
N ASP A 224 -40.32 32.77 -46.47
CA ASP A 224 -41.75 32.54 -46.27
C ASP A 224 -42.56 33.83 -46.46
N ALA A 225 -42.06 34.96 -45.95
CA ALA A 225 -42.68 36.26 -46.18
C ALA A 225 -42.70 36.62 -47.68
N ARG A 226 -41.58 36.41 -48.38
CA ARG A 226 -41.48 36.64 -49.84
C ARG A 226 -42.43 35.75 -50.62
N ASN A 227 -42.51 34.45 -50.27
CA ASN A 227 -43.40 33.49 -50.91
C ASN A 227 -44.87 33.88 -50.74
N ARG A 228 -45.26 34.35 -49.55
CA ARG A 228 -46.62 34.86 -49.30
C ARG A 228 -46.95 36.10 -50.15
N LEU A 229 -46.00 37.00 -50.34
CA LEU A 229 -46.18 38.18 -51.20
C LEU A 229 -46.34 37.79 -52.67
N LEU A 230 -45.53 36.85 -53.16
CA LEU A 230 -45.63 36.32 -54.52
C LEU A 230 -46.97 35.62 -54.77
N ALA A 231 -47.44 34.81 -53.82
CA ALA A 231 -48.76 34.17 -53.91
C ALA A 231 -49.90 35.20 -54.05
N LYS A 232 -49.89 36.25 -53.22
CA LYS A 232 -50.86 37.35 -53.30
C LYS A 232 -50.79 38.14 -54.62
N ALA A 233 -49.61 38.25 -55.21
CA ALA A 233 -49.43 38.93 -56.49
C ALA A 233 -49.96 38.10 -57.67
N LEU A 234 -49.89 36.77 -57.58
CA LEU A 234 -50.43 35.84 -58.57
C LEU A 234 -51.96 35.74 -58.52
N GLU A 235 -52.59 35.87 -57.35
CA GLU A 235 -54.06 35.88 -57.20
C GLU A 235 -54.74 37.16 -57.75
N LYS A 236 -53.98 38.22 -58.04
CA LYS A 236 -54.49 39.51 -58.56
C LYS A 236 -54.41 39.65 -60.09
N LYS A 237 -54.04 38.59 -60.81
CA LYS A 237 -54.03 38.52 -62.28
C LYS A 237 -55.15 37.62 -62.77
#